data_AF-A0A2Z6NRG3-F1
#
_entry.id   AF-A0A2Z6NRG3-F1
#
_cell.length_a   1.000
_cell.length_b   1.000
_cell.length_c   1.000
_cell.angle_alpha   90.00
_cell.angle_beta   90.00
_cell.angle_gamma   90.00
#
_symmetry.space_group_name_H-M   'P 1'
#
loop_
_entity.id
_entity.type
_entity.pdbx_description
1 polymer ?
#
loop_
_entity_poly.entity_id
_entity_poly.type
_entity_poly.pdbx_seq_one_letter_code
_entity_poly.pdbx_strand_id
1 'polypeptide(L)'
;APIGYRLWRQVREEAAKGRGGMIDPFAKHHVTSCHGVPLGGVGAGSIGRSYKGEFQRWQLFPVTCEEKPVLANKFSVFVSRPNGEKYSSVLYPGKPDIMK
;
A
#
# COMPACT_ATOMS: atom_id res chain seq x y z
N ALA A 1 -1.45 34.22 12.60
CA ALA A 1 -1.96 33.50 11.41
C ALA A 1 -2.72 32.26 11.87
N PRO A 2 -3.88 31.94 11.27
CA PRO A 2 -4.62 30.72 11.58
C PRO A 2 -3.75 29.47 11.40
N ILE A 3 -4.03 28.42 12.19
CA ILE A 3 -3.16 27.23 12.31
C ILE A 3 -2.93 26.51 10.98
N GLY A 4 -3.94 26.46 10.10
CA GLY A 4 -3.85 25.82 8.79
C GLY A 4 -2.79 26.47 7.88
N TYR A 5 -2.71 27.80 7.87
CA TYR A 5 -1.69 28.52 7.11
C TYR A 5 -0.27 28.21 7.60
N ARG A 6 -0.09 28.13 8.93
CA ARG A 6 1.22 27.80 9.52
C ARG A 6 1.65 26.38 9.13
N LEU A 7 0.73 25.43 9.19
CA LEU A 7 0.99 24.04 8.86
C LEU A 7 1.33 23.87 7.37
N TRP A 8 0.54 24.50 6.49
CA TRP A 8 0.80 24.51 5.06
C TRP A 8 2.17 25.13 4.72
N ARG A 9 2.50 26.26 5.35
CA ARG A 9 3.79 26.92 5.16
C ARG A 9 4.94 26.01 5.58
N GLN A 10 4.82 25.35 6.74
CA GLN A 10 5.82 24.42 7.25
C GLN A 10 6.04 23.22 6.32
N VAL A 11 4.95 22.59 5.83
CA VAL A 11 5.03 21.48 4.87
C VAL A 11 5.79 21.91 3.60
N ARG A 12 5.50 23.10 3.07
CA ARG A 12 6.19 23.64 1.89
C ARG A 12 7.66 23.96 2.15
N GLU A 13 7.98 24.54 3.30
CA GLU A 13 9.37 24.84 3.69
C GLU A 13 10.21 23.56 3.85
N GLU A 14 9.66 22.49 4.42
CA GLU A 14 10.36 21.20 4.54
C GLU A 14 10.51 20.50 3.19
N ALA A 15 9.45 20.51 2.35
CA ALA A 15 9.52 19.97 1.00
C ALA A 15 10.58 20.67 0.14
N ALA A 16 10.73 22.00 0.28
CA ALA A 16 11.77 22.77 -0.42
C ALA A 16 13.20 22.39 0.03
N LYS A 17 13.36 21.87 1.25
CA LYS A 17 14.64 21.31 1.75
C LYS A 17 14.84 19.85 1.35
N GLY A 18 13.94 19.27 0.55
CA GLY A 18 13.94 17.86 0.17
C GLY A 18 13.56 16.91 1.31
N ARG A 19 12.93 17.42 2.38
CA ARG A 19 12.49 16.62 3.52
C ARG A 19 10.99 16.39 3.43
N GLY A 20 10.57 15.12 3.49
CA GLY A 20 9.17 14.80 3.74
C GLY A 20 8.80 15.16 5.17
N GLY A 21 7.63 15.76 5.38
CA GLY A 21 7.07 15.91 6.73
C GLY A 21 6.53 14.57 7.22
N MET A 22 6.71 14.25 8.51
CA MET A 22 6.20 13.00 9.11
C MET A 22 4.70 12.81 8.89
N ILE A 23 3.95 13.92 8.90
CA ILE A 23 2.52 13.97 8.57
C ILE A 23 2.33 15.17 7.64
N ASP A 24 1.77 14.92 6.46
CA ASP A 24 1.28 15.95 5.55
C ASP A 24 -0.24 15.83 5.42
N PRO A 25 -1.03 16.67 6.11
CA PRO A 25 -2.49 16.61 6.03
C PRO A 25 -3.05 17.20 4.73
N PHE A 26 -2.21 17.82 3.90
CA PHE A 26 -2.59 18.36 2.59
C PHE A 26 -2.31 17.37 1.46
N ALA A 27 -1.53 16.31 1.73
CA ALA A 27 -1.30 15.23 0.78
C ALA A 27 -2.59 14.43 0.55
N LYS A 28 -2.87 14.14 -0.72
CA LYS A 28 -3.98 13.27 -1.10
C LYS A 28 -3.57 11.82 -0.87
N HIS A 29 -4.22 11.17 0.07
CA HIS A 29 -4.10 9.72 0.28
C HIS A 29 -5.26 8.98 -0.38
N HIS A 30 -4.97 7.85 -1.01
CA HIS A 30 -5.97 6.92 -1.49
C HIS A 30 -6.54 6.15 -0.30
N VAL A 31 -7.80 6.43 0.02
CA VAL A 31 -8.56 5.62 0.98
C VAL A 31 -8.81 4.26 0.34
N THR A 32 -7.95 3.31 0.66
CA THR A 32 -8.06 1.95 0.18
C THR A 32 -8.47 0.99 1.29
N SER A 33 -8.80 -0.24 0.93
CA SER A 33 -9.21 -1.28 1.89
C SER A 33 -8.07 -1.90 2.70
N CYS A 34 -6.84 -1.37 2.62
CA CYS A 34 -5.64 -1.93 3.26
C CYS A 34 -5.21 -1.27 4.58
N HIS A 35 -6.11 -0.54 5.23
CA HIS A 35 -5.84 0.05 6.55
C HIS A 35 -5.94 -0.95 7.71
N GLY A 36 -5.89 -2.26 7.41
CA GLY A 36 -5.84 -3.33 8.41
C GLY A 36 -4.47 -3.43 9.11
N VAL A 37 -4.22 -4.56 9.78
CA VAL A 37 -2.97 -4.79 10.52
C VAL A 37 -1.79 -4.86 9.54
N PRO A 38 -0.80 -3.96 9.66
CA PRO A 38 0.36 -3.97 8.79
C PRO A 38 1.30 -5.13 9.12
N LEU A 39 2.01 -5.64 8.10
CA LEU A 39 3.04 -6.65 8.26
C LEU A 39 4.40 -5.95 8.35
N GLY A 40 5.08 -6.06 9.49
CA GLY A 40 6.40 -5.46 9.69
C GLY A 40 6.74 -5.34 11.18
N GLY A 41 8.01 -5.53 11.51
CA GLY A 41 8.51 -5.32 12.87
C GLY A 41 8.77 -3.83 13.15
N VAL A 42 8.90 -3.48 14.43
CA VAL A 42 9.29 -2.13 14.84
C VAL A 42 10.65 -1.77 14.22
N GLY A 43 10.71 -0.66 13.48
CA GLY A 43 11.93 -0.19 12.82
C GLY A 43 12.30 -0.86 11.50
N ALA A 44 11.61 -1.93 11.08
CA ALA A 44 11.87 -2.62 9.81
C ALA A 44 11.13 -2.00 8.61
N GLY A 45 10.20 -1.08 8.87
CA GLY A 45 9.18 -0.67 7.92
C GLY A 45 8.03 -1.67 7.87
N SER A 46 6.98 -1.33 7.13
CA SER A 46 5.78 -2.15 7.07
C SER A 46 5.10 -2.19 5.71
N ILE A 47 4.40 -3.29 5.43
CA ILE A 47 3.61 -3.51 4.23
C ILE A 47 2.16 -3.78 4.62
N GLY A 48 1.24 -2.93 4.17
CA GLY A 48 -0.19 -3.14 4.33
C GLY A 48 -0.74 -4.04 3.25
N ARG A 49 -1.36 -5.15 3.68
CA ARG A 49 -2.08 -6.09 2.82
C ARG A 49 -3.58 -5.83 2.94
N SER A 50 -4.26 -5.65 1.81
CA SER A 50 -5.71 -5.47 1.78
C SER A 50 -6.44 -6.78 2.07
N TYR A 51 -7.70 -6.71 2.52
CA TYR A 51 -8.54 -7.90 2.65
C TYR A 51 -8.76 -8.63 1.31
N LYS A 52 -8.62 -7.91 0.18
CA LYS A 52 -8.69 -8.47 -1.17
C LYS A 52 -7.44 -9.27 -1.53
N GLY A 53 -6.37 -9.17 -0.74
CA GLY A 53 -5.11 -9.88 -0.96
C GLY A 53 -4.02 -9.07 -1.65
N GLU A 54 -4.22 -7.77 -1.89
CA GLU A 54 -3.24 -6.88 -2.52
C GLU A 54 -2.21 -6.39 -1.51
N PHE A 55 -0.94 -6.33 -1.92
CA PHE A 55 0.10 -5.59 -1.20
C PHE A 55 0.20 -4.20 -1.80
N GLN A 56 -0.17 -3.18 -1.03
CA GLN A 56 -0.37 -1.84 -1.60
C GLN A 56 0.08 -0.67 -0.73
N ARG A 57 0.21 -0.82 0.60
CA ARG A 57 0.68 0.27 1.47
C ARG A 57 2.12 0.01 1.91
N TRP A 58 3.07 0.65 1.26
CA TRP A 58 4.51 0.45 1.46
C TRP A 58 5.07 1.57 2.32
N GLN A 59 5.46 1.22 3.55
CA GLN A 59 6.13 2.10 4.50
C GLN A 59 7.52 1.53 4.78
N LEU A 60 8.28 1.26 3.71
CA LEU A 60 9.62 0.66 3.80
C LEU A 60 10.66 1.67 4.25
N PHE A 61 10.50 2.92 3.80
CA PHE A 61 11.37 4.02 4.17
C PHE A 61 10.63 4.95 5.14
N PRO A 62 11.31 5.49 6.17
CA PRO A 62 10.72 6.47 7.06
C PRO A 62 10.10 7.62 6.29
N VAL A 63 8.94 8.10 6.75
CA VAL A 63 8.19 9.23 6.17
C VAL A 63 7.59 8.97 4.78
N THR A 64 8.06 7.98 4.04
CA THR A 64 7.50 7.59 2.75
C THR A 64 6.38 6.57 2.93
N CYS A 65 5.21 6.84 2.34
CA CYS A 65 4.11 5.90 2.27
C CYS A 65 3.61 5.83 0.82
N GLU A 66 3.89 4.72 0.14
CA GLU A 66 3.40 4.49 -1.23
C GLU A 66 2.17 3.60 -1.18
N GLU A 67 1.10 3.98 -1.88
CA GLU A 67 -0.20 3.31 -1.80
C GLU A 67 -0.54 2.49 -3.06
N LYS A 68 0.46 2.23 -3.91
CA LYS A 68 0.28 1.53 -5.18
C LYS A 68 0.29 0.01 -5.00
N PRO A 69 -0.75 -0.72 -5.43
CA PRO A 69 -0.75 -2.17 -5.42
C PRO A 69 0.28 -2.74 -6.39
N VAL A 70 1.07 -3.72 -5.94
CA VAL A 70 1.99 -4.48 -6.80
C VAL A 70 1.31 -5.79 -7.17
N LEU A 71 0.74 -5.86 -8.39
CA LEU A 71 -0.07 -7.00 -8.83
C LEU A 71 0.68 -8.33 -8.94
N ALA A 72 2.02 -8.29 -9.03
CA ALA A 72 2.86 -9.49 -9.03
C ALA A 72 2.92 -10.15 -7.64
N ASN A 73 2.76 -9.38 -6.57
CA ASN A 73 2.84 -9.88 -5.20
C ASN A 73 1.49 -10.44 -4.81
N LYS A 74 1.31 -11.76 -4.97
CA LYS A 74 0.07 -12.47 -4.64
C LYS A 74 0.37 -13.88 -4.17
N PHE A 75 -0.57 -14.45 -3.43
CA PHE A 75 -0.59 -15.88 -3.17
C PHE A 75 -1.46 -16.56 -4.22
N SER A 76 -1.03 -17.74 -4.66
CA SER A 76 -1.79 -18.60 -5.55
C SER A 76 -1.97 -19.95 -4.91
N VAL A 77 -3.07 -20.61 -5.21
CA VAL A 77 -3.38 -21.96 -4.75
C VAL A 77 -3.49 -22.88 -5.96
N PHE A 78 -2.90 -24.07 -5.83
CA PHE A 78 -3.04 -25.16 -6.77
C PHE A 78 -3.63 -26.37 -6.05
N VAL A 79 -4.66 -26.98 -6.62
CA VAL A 79 -5.34 -28.14 -6.06
C VAL A 79 -5.40 -29.23 -7.13
N SER A 80 -4.92 -30.42 -6.78
CA SER A 80 -5.04 -31.64 -7.60
C SER A 80 -5.95 -32.63 -6.89
N ARG A 81 -6.96 -33.13 -7.59
CA ARG A 81 -7.89 -34.12 -7.06
C ARG A 81 -7.49 -35.54 -7.50
N PRO A 82 -7.87 -36.58 -6.73
CA PRO A 82 -7.59 -37.97 -7.11
C PRO A 82 -8.22 -38.40 -8.44
N ASN A 83 -9.31 -37.76 -8.86
CA ASN A 83 -9.97 -37.99 -10.15
C ASN A 83 -9.21 -37.38 -11.35
N GLY A 84 -8.05 -36.75 -11.12
CA GLY A 84 -7.22 -36.13 -12.16
C GLY A 84 -7.53 -34.65 -12.44
N GLU A 85 -8.58 -34.08 -11.85
CA GLU A 85 -8.90 -32.66 -12.01
C GLU A 85 -7.86 -31.76 -11.32
N LYS A 86 -7.46 -30.68 -11.99
CA LYS A 86 -6.46 -29.73 -11.52
C LYS A 86 -7.01 -28.31 -11.60
N TYR A 87 -6.86 -27.55 -10.53
CA TYR A 87 -7.30 -26.17 -10.43
C TYR A 87 -6.14 -25.28 -9.99
N SER A 88 -6.02 -24.11 -10.61
CA SER A 88 -5.07 -23.08 -10.19
C SER A 88 -5.81 -21.76 -10.12
N SER A 89 -5.64 -21.03 -9.04
CA SER A 89 -6.22 -19.70 -8.89
C SER A 89 -5.32 -18.78 -8.08
N VAL A 90 -5.30 -17.51 -8.46
CA VAL A 90 -4.69 -16.45 -7.69
C VAL A 90 -5.68 -16.02 -6.62
N LEU A 91 -5.25 -15.91 -5.36
CA LEU A 91 -6.08 -15.49 -4.22
C LEU A 91 -6.28 -13.97 -4.22
N TYR A 92 -6.92 -13.47 -5.27
CA TYR A 92 -7.26 -12.07 -5.49
C TYR A 92 -8.57 -11.99 -6.30
N PRO A 93 -9.60 -11.26 -5.82
CA PRO A 93 -10.91 -11.22 -6.48
C PRO A 93 -10.94 -10.39 -7.76
N GLY A 94 -9.92 -9.53 -7.98
CA GLY A 94 -9.83 -8.74 -9.21
C GLY A 94 -9.28 -9.57 -10.37
N LYS A 95 -9.72 -9.23 -11.59
CA LYS A 95 -9.12 -9.77 -12.81
C LYS A 95 -7.83 -8.99 -13.09
N PRO A 96 -6.76 -9.63 -13.59
CA PRO A 96 -5.67 -8.87 -14.19
C PRO A 96 -6.25 -8.02 -15.32
N ASP A 97 -5.91 -6.74 -15.38
CA ASP A 97 -6.15 -5.95 -16.58
C ASP A 97 -5.39 -6.64 -17.71
N ILE A 98 -6.13 -7.31 -18.58
CA ILE A 98 -5.59 -7.77 -19.85
C ILE A 98 -5.40 -6.49 -20.66
N MET A 99 -4.23 -5.86 -20.54
CA MET A 99 -3.80 -4.89 -21.53
C MET A 99 -3.82 -5.62 -22.87
N LYS A 100 -4.78 -5.24 -23.71
CA LYS A 100 -4.84 -5.65 -25.11
C LYS A 100 -3.67 -5.04 -25.88
#